data_AF-A0AAV4R4A8-F1
#
_entry.id   AF-A0AAV4R4A8-F1
#
_cell.length_a   1.000
_cell.length_b   1.000
_cell.length_c   1.000
_cell.angle_alpha   90.00
_cell.angle_beta   90.00
_cell.angle_gamma   90.00
#
_symmetry.space_group_name_H-M   'P 1'
#
loop_
_entity.id
_entity.type
_entity.pdbx_description
1 polymer ?
#
loop_
_entity_poly.entity_id
_entity_poly.type
_entity_poly.pdbx_seq_one_letter_code
_entity_poly.pdbx_strand_id
1 'polypeptide(L)'
;MPIDKIEKSQGEVVFLKKRRKRIARKLKNRRWKQIFNVFVMVVCCAGFLYQSASFLAVYLKYPTVVDIQVNMPVKIPLPAVTFCNINLISVSKYCGGEFDNKCHVLDTKKYSKRYPAGKDLLKTIFKSRMPYSNVTILFNVPQVEILKYSPRTLKNNISQEHFAYLKNIKDDTVQTLSLHVAPSVRGALKNPPLCFSVNVIENPSTQELVYIPSTYKIITNLTVSSHQYVFGPQYGAHQVSVHSPYNHNNPFVNGYETKEGMSYYLDYNLVIKKTLPKPYETDCFDYLGKLKEIGHSGPTNRMECIEECKMSMSLAENKCVLLSIWYPHSFRRCEPVNERELLNNYTQHCEPNCKQACVEYIMETRKREFEHSEKLKCETGFDMVRNMFPPMSYYVIRFSPALETIYETKPKYEFIEVISNIGGFVGMWLGMSLIAAYSLMETMMAYFWKQASKKLLYQRHDVIRWLFMFSTVHSISKQALQDDLSERNAIMDDATSAIKAIFSGSSSKYNKYLNDIKDIANSGDDYVRSFAEEVEKGIKKTAQSGK
;
A
#
# COMPACT_ATOMS: atom_id res chain seq x y z
N MET A 1 77.72 -37.86 -51.09
CA MET A 1 76.67 -36.90 -50.63
C MET A 1 75.92 -37.56 -49.50
N PRO A 2 75.88 -37.01 -48.27
CA PRO A 2 75.44 -37.79 -47.11
C PRO A 2 73.92 -37.71 -46.91
N ILE A 3 73.33 -38.89 -46.70
CA ILE A 3 71.91 -39.18 -46.47
C ILE A 3 71.42 -38.64 -45.10
N ASP A 4 72.34 -38.36 -44.16
CA ASP A 4 72.07 -37.92 -42.79
C ASP A 4 71.42 -36.52 -42.64
N LYS A 5 71.54 -35.65 -43.65
CA LYS A 5 70.90 -34.31 -43.59
C LYS A 5 69.40 -34.36 -43.90
N ILE A 6 68.92 -35.38 -44.61
CA ILE A 6 67.52 -35.48 -45.01
C ILE A 6 66.66 -35.97 -43.84
N GLU A 7 67.15 -36.93 -43.04
CA GLU A 7 66.42 -37.50 -41.90
C GLU A 7 66.20 -36.51 -40.73
N LYS A 8 67.19 -35.66 -40.43
CA LYS A 8 67.08 -34.60 -39.41
C LYS A 8 66.04 -33.54 -39.78
N SER A 9 65.95 -33.18 -41.06
CA SER A 9 64.99 -32.19 -41.56
C SER A 9 63.54 -32.71 -41.48
N GLN A 10 63.31 -33.99 -41.76
CA GLN A 10 61.98 -34.62 -41.64
C GLN A 10 61.51 -34.75 -40.18
N GLY A 11 62.41 -35.06 -39.24
CA GLY A 11 62.11 -35.10 -37.80
C GLY A 11 61.66 -33.76 -37.21
N GLU A 12 62.34 -32.65 -37.57
CA GLU A 12 61.97 -31.30 -37.13
C GLU A 12 60.61 -30.85 -37.69
N VAL A 13 60.31 -31.16 -38.96
CA VAL A 13 59.03 -30.83 -39.59
C VAL A 13 57.87 -31.59 -38.93
N VAL A 14 58.08 -32.86 -38.56
CA VAL A 14 57.09 -33.67 -37.83
C VAL A 14 56.87 -33.14 -36.40
N PHE A 15 57.94 -32.71 -35.71
CA PHE A 15 57.87 -32.14 -34.36
C PHE A 15 57.14 -30.78 -34.37
N LEU A 16 57.42 -29.91 -35.34
CA LEU A 16 56.73 -28.63 -35.53
C LEU A 16 55.25 -28.80 -35.88
N LYS A 17 54.89 -29.79 -36.71
CA LYS A 17 53.49 -30.15 -37.00
C LYS A 17 52.74 -30.64 -35.74
N LYS A 18 53.37 -31.50 -34.90
CA LYS A 18 52.80 -31.94 -33.61
C LYS A 18 52.63 -30.78 -32.63
N ARG A 19 53.60 -29.86 -32.54
CA ARG A 19 53.55 -28.68 -31.67
C ARG A 19 52.47 -27.68 -32.12
N ARG A 20 52.33 -27.42 -33.43
CA ARG A 20 51.23 -26.63 -33.99
C ARG A 20 49.85 -27.24 -33.71
N LYS A 21 49.68 -28.56 -33.87
CA LYS A 21 48.42 -29.26 -33.52
C LYS A 21 48.08 -29.18 -32.03
N ARG A 22 49.06 -29.29 -31.12
CA ARG A 22 48.87 -29.10 -29.66
C ARG A 22 48.45 -27.67 -29.32
N ILE A 23 49.10 -26.66 -29.91
CA ILE A 23 48.76 -25.25 -29.69
C ILE A 23 47.37 -24.92 -30.25
N ALA A 24 47.04 -25.42 -31.45
CA ALA A 24 45.71 -25.26 -32.05
C ALA A 24 44.61 -25.93 -31.22
N ARG A 25 44.84 -27.13 -30.66
CA ARG A 25 43.91 -27.78 -29.72
C ARG A 25 43.74 -26.99 -28.43
N LYS A 26 44.83 -26.48 -27.83
CA LYS A 26 44.75 -25.62 -26.63
C LYS A 26 43.98 -24.32 -26.91
N LEU A 27 44.21 -23.67 -28.06
CA LEU A 27 43.47 -22.47 -28.48
C LEU A 27 41.98 -22.77 -28.75
N LYS A 28 41.67 -23.91 -29.39
CA LYS A 28 40.29 -24.36 -29.63
C LYS A 28 39.55 -24.63 -28.31
N ASN A 29 40.18 -25.33 -27.37
CA ASN A 29 39.60 -25.58 -26.04
C ASN A 29 39.38 -24.28 -25.25
N ARG A 30 40.31 -23.32 -25.34
CA ARG A 30 40.18 -22.03 -24.65
C ARG A 30 39.01 -21.21 -25.22
N ARG A 31 38.86 -21.17 -26.55
CA ARG A 31 37.70 -20.53 -27.21
C ARG A 31 36.39 -21.22 -26.87
N TRP A 32 36.35 -22.55 -26.86
CA TRP A 32 35.15 -23.32 -26.48
C TRP A 32 34.72 -23.06 -25.04
N LYS A 33 35.67 -23.02 -24.10
CA LYS A 33 35.39 -22.67 -22.70
C LYS A 33 34.83 -21.24 -22.56
N GLN A 34 35.36 -20.29 -23.33
CA GLN A 34 34.83 -18.91 -23.35
C GLN A 34 33.40 -18.85 -23.90
N ILE A 35 33.13 -19.53 -25.02
CA ILE A 35 31.78 -19.58 -25.61
C ILE A 35 30.80 -20.21 -24.62
N PHE A 36 31.20 -21.30 -23.96
CA PHE A 36 30.39 -21.95 -22.93
C PHE A 36 30.10 -21.02 -21.74
N ASN A 37 31.12 -20.31 -21.22
CA ASN A 37 30.93 -19.38 -20.11
C ASN A 37 30.02 -18.20 -20.47
N VAL A 38 30.15 -17.65 -21.68
CA VAL A 38 29.25 -16.61 -22.20
C VAL A 38 27.83 -17.15 -22.32
N PHE A 39 27.66 -18.36 -22.86
CA PHE A 39 26.36 -19.01 -22.96
C PHE A 39 25.70 -19.20 -21.58
N VAL A 40 26.43 -19.72 -20.59
CA VAL A 40 25.94 -19.87 -19.22
C VAL A 40 25.52 -18.52 -18.65
N MET A 41 26.31 -17.46 -18.84
CA MET A 41 25.99 -16.13 -18.35
C MET A 41 24.71 -15.56 -19.00
N VAL A 42 24.54 -15.73 -20.32
CA VAL A 42 23.32 -15.31 -21.04
C VAL A 42 22.09 -16.06 -20.53
N VAL A 43 22.19 -17.39 -20.36
CA VAL A 43 21.09 -18.21 -19.83
C VAL A 43 20.75 -17.79 -18.40
N CYS A 44 21.74 -17.57 -17.54
CA CYS A 44 21.53 -17.11 -16.17
C CYS A 44 20.87 -15.72 -16.12
N CYS A 45 21.32 -14.77 -16.94
CA CYS A 45 20.70 -13.45 -17.05
C CYS A 45 19.26 -13.53 -17.55
N ALA A 46 18.99 -14.34 -18.58
CA ALA A 46 17.64 -14.54 -19.11
C ALA A 46 16.72 -15.18 -18.06
N GLY A 47 17.20 -16.21 -17.34
CA GLY A 47 16.47 -16.85 -16.24
C GLY A 47 16.15 -15.89 -15.11
N PHE A 48 17.11 -15.07 -14.69
CA PHE A 48 16.91 -14.02 -13.69
C PHE A 48 15.87 -13.00 -14.11
N LEU A 49 15.96 -12.48 -15.35
CA LEU A 49 15.03 -11.49 -15.87
C LEU A 49 13.62 -12.08 -15.97
N TYR A 50 13.49 -13.30 -16.49
CA TYR A 50 12.21 -14.00 -16.59
C TYR A 50 11.56 -14.20 -15.23
N GLN A 51 12.30 -14.76 -14.27
CA GLN A 51 11.77 -15.06 -12.94
C GLN A 51 11.42 -13.78 -12.17
N SER A 52 12.28 -12.75 -12.23
CA SER A 52 12.01 -11.46 -11.61
C SER A 52 10.81 -10.76 -12.24
N ALA A 53 10.69 -10.74 -13.57
CA ALA A 53 9.56 -10.13 -14.26
C ALA A 53 8.25 -10.88 -13.97
N SER A 54 8.28 -12.21 -13.96
CA SER A 54 7.11 -13.04 -13.63
C SER A 54 6.65 -12.80 -12.21
N PHE A 55 7.57 -12.73 -11.24
CA PHE A 55 7.23 -12.45 -9.85
C PHE A 55 6.71 -11.01 -9.68
N LEU A 56 7.35 -10.04 -10.34
CA LEU A 56 6.92 -8.65 -10.33
C LEU A 56 5.51 -8.49 -10.93
N ALA A 57 5.18 -9.22 -11.99
CA ALA A 57 3.84 -9.23 -12.57
C ALA A 57 2.78 -9.74 -11.58
N VAL A 58 3.10 -10.77 -10.78
CA VAL A 58 2.23 -11.25 -9.70
C VAL A 58 2.11 -10.22 -8.58
N TYR A 59 3.22 -9.57 -8.19
CA TYR A 59 3.21 -8.52 -7.18
C TYR A 59 2.38 -7.30 -7.58
N LEU A 60 2.53 -6.83 -8.83
CA LEU A 60 1.79 -5.70 -9.38
C LEU A 60 0.30 -5.99 -9.62
N LYS A 61 -0.14 -7.25 -9.47
CA LYS A 61 -1.56 -7.59 -9.36
C LYS A 61 -2.16 -7.23 -7.99
N TYR A 62 -1.32 -6.86 -7.01
CA TYR A 62 -1.70 -6.54 -5.63
C TYR A 62 -2.56 -7.63 -4.96
N PRO A 63 -2.13 -8.91 -4.96
CA PRO A 63 -2.88 -9.98 -4.33
C PRO A 63 -2.95 -9.78 -2.80
N THR A 64 -4.08 -10.14 -2.22
CA THR A 64 -4.32 -10.07 -0.77
C THR A 64 -4.61 -11.44 -0.16
N VAL A 65 -4.37 -11.57 1.13
CA VAL A 65 -4.74 -12.73 1.95
C VAL A 65 -5.57 -12.28 3.14
N VAL A 66 -6.48 -13.13 3.61
CA VAL A 66 -7.29 -12.86 4.80
C VAL A 66 -6.67 -13.58 5.98
N ASP A 67 -6.25 -12.79 6.97
CA ASP A 67 -5.78 -13.27 8.26
C ASP A 67 -6.97 -13.29 9.24
N ILE A 68 -7.26 -14.45 9.83
CA ILE A 68 -8.38 -14.63 10.75
C ILE A 68 -7.81 -14.71 12.17
N GLN A 69 -8.02 -13.66 12.95
CA GLN A 69 -7.61 -13.61 14.34
C GLN A 69 -8.84 -13.77 15.24
N VAL A 70 -8.66 -14.53 16.31
CA VAL A 70 -9.76 -14.97 17.17
C VAL A 70 -9.34 -14.69 18.61
N ASN A 71 -9.82 -13.58 19.16
CA ASN A 71 -9.36 -13.00 20.42
C ASN A 71 -10.40 -13.14 21.53
N MET A 72 -9.97 -13.26 22.79
CA MET A 72 -10.85 -13.16 23.96
C MET A 72 -10.64 -11.83 24.67
N PRO A 73 -11.23 -10.72 24.18
CA PRO A 73 -10.98 -9.42 24.77
C PRO A 73 -11.63 -9.32 26.16
N VAL A 74 -10.91 -8.69 27.10
CA VAL A 74 -11.43 -8.37 28.44
C VAL A 74 -12.49 -7.26 28.36
N LYS A 75 -12.33 -6.35 27.40
CA LYS A 75 -13.24 -5.23 27.14
C LYS A 75 -13.65 -5.23 25.68
N ILE A 76 -14.92 -4.96 25.41
CA ILE A 76 -15.53 -4.92 24.09
C ILE A 76 -16.23 -3.57 23.88
N PRO A 77 -16.39 -3.10 22.64
CA PRO A 77 -17.24 -1.96 22.37
C PRO A 77 -18.69 -2.27 22.76
N LEU A 78 -19.31 -1.37 23.52
CA LEU A 78 -20.74 -1.41 23.82
C LEU A 78 -21.50 -1.29 22.49
N PRO A 79 -22.41 -2.24 22.17
CA PRO A 79 -23.15 -2.17 20.92
C PRO A 79 -24.24 -1.11 20.98
N ALA A 80 -24.75 -0.72 19.80
CA ALA A 80 -26.03 -0.04 19.72
C ALA A 80 -27.16 -1.05 19.70
N VAL A 81 -28.28 -0.69 20.33
CA VAL A 81 -29.48 -1.53 20.33
C VAL A 81 -30.66 -0.71 19.88
N THR A 82 -31.28 -1.13 18.78
CA THR A 82 -32.46 -0.51 18.21
C THR A 82 -33.70 -1.34 18.51
N PHE A 83 -34.72 -0.68 19.03
CA PHE A 83 -36.04 -1.24 19.29
C PHE A 83 -37.08 -0.45 18.49
N CYS A 84 -37.94 -1.15 17.76
CA CYS A 84 -39.10 -0.55 17.11
C CYS A 84 -40.37 -1.19 17.63
N ASN A 85 -41.34 -0.36 17.95
CA ASN A 85 -42.70 -0.82 18.12
C ASN A 85 -43.32 -0.99 16.73
N ILE A 86 -43.94 -2.12 16.44
CA ILE A 86 -44.62 -2.33 15.15
C ILE A 86 -45.77 -1.34 14.97
N ASN A 87 -46.35 -0.85 16.08
CA ASN A 87 -47.33 0.22 16.05
C ASN A 87 -46.67 1.59 15.99
N LEU A 88 -47.06 2.37 14.99
CA LEU A 88 -46.59 3.73 14.78
C LEU A 88 -47.10 4.71 15.86
N ILE A 89 -48.42 4.76 16.06
CA ILE A 89 -49.08 5.73 16.94
C ILE A 89 -50.15 5.01 17.75
N SER A 90 -50.29 5.36 19.02
CA SER A 90 -51.35 4.78 19.85
C SER A 90 -52.73 5.30 19.43
N VAL A 91 -53.75 4.45 19.51
CA VAL A 91 -55.15 4.86 19.28
C VAL A 91 -55.54 6.05 20.16
N SER A 92 -55.08 6.10 21.42
CA SER A 92 -55.37 7.19 22.36
C SER A 92 -54.80 8.53 21.91
N LYS A 93 -53.58 8.56 21.37
CA LYS A 93 -52.97 9.77 20.81
C LYS A 93 -53.60 10.17 19.49
N TYR A 94 -53.94 9.18 18.66
CA TYR A 94 -54.56 9.44 17.36
C TYR A 94 -55.98 10.03 17.51
N CYS A 95 -56.86 9.35 18.25
CA CYS A 95 -58.25 9.75 18.48
C CYS A 95 -58.45 10.67 19.70
N GLY A 96 -57.39 11.33 20.16
CA GLY A 96 -57.44 12.32 21.23
C GLY A 96 -56.62 13.57 20.94
N GLY A 97 -55.96 13.63 19.78
CA GLY A 97 -55.11 14.74 19.35
C GLY A 97 -55.60 15.36 18.05
N GLU A 98 -54.64 15.78 17.21
CA GLU A 98 -54.89 16.51 15.96
C GLU A 98 -55.74 15.75 14.93
N PHE A 99 -55.87 14.43 15.07
CA PHE A 99 -56.58 13.56 14.13
C PHE A 99 -57.93 13.02 14.65
N ASP A 100 -58.48 13.58 15.75
CA ASP A 100 -59.75 13.10 16.32
C ASP A 100 -60.93 13.17 15.32
N ASN A 101 -60.91 14.14 14.41
CA ASN A 101 -61.90 14.25 13.32
C ASN A 101 -61.87 13.07 12.32
N LYS A 102 -60.79 12.29 12.30
CA LYS A 102 -60.63 11.07 11.49
C LYS A 102 -60.89 9.79 12.30
N CYS A 103 -61.57 9.91 13.43
CA CYS A 103 -62.01 8.78 14.23
C CYS A 103 -63.54 8.64 14.20
N HIS A 104 -64.01 7.40 14.26
CA HIS A 104 -65.41 7.03 14.37
C HIS A 104 -65.66 6.28 15.66
N VAL A 105 -66.91 6.27 16.11
CA VAL A 105 -67.29 5.51 17.29
C VAL A 105 -67.20 4.01 16.98
N LEU A 106 -66.47 3.27 17.80
CA LEU A 106 -66.24 1.86 17.68
C LEU A 106 -67.54 1.08 17.97
N ASP A 107 -68.01 0.32 16.98
CA ASP A 107 -68.98 -0.75 17.22
C ASP A 107 -68.30 -1.91 17.96
N THR A 108 -68.52 -1.95 19.28
CA THR A 108 -67.95 -2.94 20.20
C THR A 108 -68.29 -4.37 19.79
N LYS A 109 -69.48 -4.63 19.23
CA LYS A 109 -69.88 -5.98 18.80
C LYS A 109 -69.06 -6.47 17.61
N LYS A 110 -68.88 -5.60 16.61
CA LYS A 110 -68.08 -5.91 15.40
C LYS A 110 -66.59 -6.03 15.72
N TYR A 111 -66.09 -5.20 16.62
CA TYR A 111 -64.70 -5.23 17.04
C TYR A 111 -64.35 -6.44 17.91
N SER A 112 -65.17 -6.78 18.93
CA SER A 112 -64.92 -7.95 19.78
C SER A 112 -64.97 -9.28 19.00
N LYS A 113 -65.71 -9.34 17.88
CA LYS A 113 -65.69 -10.49 16.96
C LYS A 113 -64.37 -10.61 16.18
N ARG A 114 -63.72 -9.47 15.90
CA ARG A 114 -62.43 -9.39 15.18
C ARG A 114 -61.22 -9.49 16.11
N TYR A 115 -61.36 -9.05 17.37
CA TYR A 115 -60.30 -9.00 18.39
C TYR A 115 -60.81 -9.56 19.73
N PRO A 116 -60.86 -10.89 19.90
CA PRO A 116 -61.43 -11.53 21.09
C PRO A 116 -60.70 -11.18 22.39
N ALA A 117 -59.36 -11.06 22.32
CA ALA A 117 -58.49 -10.73 23.47
C ALA A 117 -58.66 -9.28 23.98
N GLY A 118 -59.22 -8.38 23.17
CA GLY A 118 -59.44 -6.97 23.56
C GLY A 118 -60.82 -6.69 24.16
N LYS A 119 -61.70 -7.69 24.28
CA LYS A 119 -63.11 -7.52 24.66
C LYS A 119 -63.30 -6.85 26.02
N ASP A 120 -62.47 -7.20 27.00
CA ASP A 120 -62.56 -6.66 28.36
C ASP A 120 -61.84 -5.32 28.52
N LEU A 121 -60.81 -5.06 27.69
CA LEU A 121 -60.06 -3.81 27.71
C LEU A 121 -60.83 -2.63 27.08
N LEU A 122 -61.73 -2.93 26.14
CA LEU A 122 -62.60 -1.95 25.45
C LEU A 122 -63.56 -1.22 26.38
N LYS A 123 -63.93 -1.84 27.51
CA LYS A 123 -64.85 -1.23 28.48
C LYS A 123 -64.19 -0.16 29.33
N THR A 124 -62.86 -0.16 29.43
CA THR A 124 -62.13 0.59 30.46
C THR A 124 -61.27 1.73 29.88
N ILE A 125 -60.72 1.60 28.65
CA ILE A 125 -59.59 2.46 28.22
C ILE A 125 -59.95 3.43 27.08
N PHE A 126 -60.88 3.09 26.20
CA PHE A 126 -61.21 3.94 25.05
C PHE A 126 -62.60 4.52 25.21
N LYS A 127 -62.75 5.83 24.97
CA LYS A 127 -64.05 6.50 24.74
C LYS A 127 -64.76 6.01 23.46
N SER A 128 -64.70 4.70 23.20
CA SER A 128 -65.32 4.02 22.07
C SER A 128 -64.97 4.67 20.74
N ARG A 129 -63.72 5.08 20.46
CA ARG A 129 -63.35 5.70 19.17
C ARG A 129 -62.16 5.01 18.52
N MET A 130 -62.22 4.87 17.19
CA MET A 130 -61.20 4.26 16.35
C MET A 130 -60.97 5.05 15.06
N PRO A 131 -59.76 5.04 14.50
CA PRO A 131 -59.50 5.61 13.18
C PRO A 131 -60.28 4.92 12.07
N TYR A 132 -60.60 5.68 11.01
CA TYR A 132 -61.05 5.09 9.75
C TYR A 132 -59.96 4.19 9.13
N SER A 133 -60.34 3.19 8.33
CA SER A 133 -59.41 2.19 7.77
C SER A 133 -58.39 2.73 6.78
N ASN A 134 -58.61 3.92 6.22
CA ASN A 134 -57.78 4.55 5.17
C ASN A 134 -56.95 5.70 5.72
N VAL A 135 -56.30 5.47 6.84
CA VAL A 135 -55.67 6.54 7.59
C VAL A 135 -54.18 6.62 7.20
N THR A 136 -53.93 7.49 6.23
CA THR A 136 -52.63 7.84 5.63
C THR A 136 -51.99 8.99 6.41
N ILE A 137 -51.63 8.72 7.66
CA ILE A 137 -51.30 9.75 8.68
C ILE A 137 -50.03 10.52 8.34
N LEU A 138 -49.08 9.95 7.58
CA LEU A 138 -47.70 10.45 7.54
C LEU A 138 -47.22 10.96 6.19
N PHE A 139 -48.10 11.11 5.20
CA PHE A 139 -47.72 11.71 3.93
C PHE A 139 -47.59 13.22 4.09
N ASN A 140 -46.57 13.82 3.49
CA ASN A 140 -46.24 15.25 3.57
C ASN A 140 -45.81 15.80 4.94
N VAL A 141 -45.68 14.96 5.98
CA VAL A 141 -45.16 15.38 7.29
C VAL A 141 -43.63 15.17 7.34
N PRO A 142 -42.83 16.15 7.79
CA PRO A 142 -41.41 15.97 8.05
C PRO A 142 -41.14 14.85 9.05
N GLN A 143 -40.11 14.02 8.83
CA GLN A 143 -39.78 12.90 9.74
C GLN A 143 -39.64 13.35 11.20
N VAL A 144 -39.04 14.51 11.46
CA VAL A 144 -38.86 15.08 12.80
C VAL A 144 -40.20 15.41 13.49
N GLU A 145 -41.24 15.74 12.73
CA GLU A 145 -42.57 15.96 13.30
C GLU A 145 -43.28 14.64 13.62
N ILE A 146 -43.03 13.59 12.83
CA ILE A 146 -43.51 12.23 13.10
C ILE A 146 -42.98 11.74 14.44
N LEU A 147 -41.73 12.10 14.77
CA LEU A 147 -41.12 11.80 16.07
C LEU A 147 -41.86 12.44 17.26
N LYS A 148 -42.64 13.51 17.08
CA LYS A 148 -43.46 14.11 18.16
C LYS A 148 -44.58 13.18 18.60
N TYR A 149 -45.09 12.34 17.69
CA TYR A 149 -46.13 11.37 17.98
C TYR A 149 -45.60 10.11 18.67
N SER A 150 -44.27 9.94 18.70
CA SER A 150 -43.61 8.92 19.51
C SER A 150 -44.07 9.02 20.97
N PRO A 151 -44.24 7.90 21.69
CA PRO A 151 -44.33 7.89 23.15
C PRO A 151 -43.09 8.59 23.76
N ARG A 152 -43.16 9.92 23.92
CA ARG A 152 -42.13 10.70 24.60
C ARG A 152 -42.16 10.38 26.09
N THR A 153 -41.33 9.45 26.54
CA THR A 153 -41.01 9.31 27.96
C THR A 153 -39.68 8.59 28.20
N LEU A 154 -38.57 9.24 27.83
CA LEU A 154 -37.24 8.90 28.36
C LEU A 154 -36.51 10.20 28.78
N LYS A 155 -37.17 10.99 29.63
CA LYS A 155 -36.52 12.09 30.35
C LYS A 155 -36.67 11.87 31.85
N ASN A 156 -35.62 11.31 32.45
CA ASN A 156 -35.13 11.45 33.83
C ASN A 156 -36.10 11.67 35.01
N ASN A 157 -37.37 11.29 34.93
CA ASN A 157 -38.20 11.05 36.10
C ASN A 157 -39.44 10.25 35.69
N ILE A 158 -39.67 9.21 36.49
CA ILE A 158 -40.84 8.34 36.58
C ILE A 158 -42.07 8.89 35.85
N SER A 159 -42.51 8.21 34.79
CA SER A 159 -43.94 8.03 34.54
C SER A 159 -44.20 6.68 33.87
N GLN A 160 -45.24 5.99 34.33
CA GLN A 160 -45.54 4.57 34.15
C GLN A 160 -46.04 4.16 32.76
N GLU A 161 -45.84 4.95 31.70
CA GLU A 161 -46.40 4.64 30.39
C GLU A 161 -45.32 4.52 29.31
N HIS A 162 -45.03 3.24 29.03
CA HIS A 162 -44.51 2.70 27.78
C HIS A 162 -43.06 3.06 27.38
N PHE A 163 -42.30 1.98 27.18
CA PHE A 163 -40.95 1.88 26.57
C PHE A 163 -39.72 2.00 27.49
N ALA A 164 -38.97 0.89 27.51
CA ALA A 164 -37.59 0.72 27.99
C ALA A 164 -37.29 1.21 29.41
N TYR A 165 -37.55 0.35 30.39
CA TYR A 165 -36.92 0.48 31.69
C TYR A 165 -35.52 -0.14 31.64
N LEU A 166 -34.47 0.69 31.49
CA LEU A 166 -33.08 0.29 31.72
C LEU A 166 -32.85 0.21 33.24
N LYS A 167 -33.21 -0.93 33.87
CA LYS A 167 -32.84 -1.20 35.27
C LYS A 167 -31.40 -1.70 35.30
N ASN A 168 -30.56 -1.10 36.13
CA ASN A 168 -29.17 -1.49 36.40
C ASN A 168 -28.15 -1.10 35.31
N ILE A 169 -28.09 0.17 34.95
CA ILE A 169 -26.79 0.75 34.59
C ILE A 169 -26.36 1.57 35.80
N LYS A 170 -25.49 1.01 36.64
CA LYS A 170 -24.84 1.73 37.75
C LYS A 170 -23.75 2.69 37.23
N ASP A 171 -23.78 3.08 35.96
CA ASP A 171 -22.63 3.61 35.24
C ASP A 171 -23.07 4.67 34.22
N ASP A 172 -22.49 5.86 34.26
CA ASP A 172 -22.79 7.02 33.38
C ASP A 172 -22.34 6.80 31.91
N THR A 173 -22.19 5.55 31.48
CA THR A 173 -21.54 5.14 30.23
C THR A 173 -22.50 5.06 29.04
N VAL A 174 -23.80 4.94 29.27
CA VAL A 174 -24.82 4.98 28.20
C VAL A 174 -25.33 6.41 28.05
N GLN A 175 -24.76 7.13 27.08
CA GLN A 175 -24.92 8.58 26.99
C GLN A 175 -25.90 9.03 25.89
N THR A 176 -26.17 8.20 24.88
CA THR A 176 -26.93 8.65 23.70
C THR A 176 -28.16 7.79 23.41
N LEU A 177 -29.29 8.46 23.21
CA LEU A 177 -30.54 7.89 22.74
C LEU A 177 -30.92 8.61 21.44
N SER A 178 -30.93 7.89 20.32
CA SER A 178 -31.33 8.40 19.02
C SER A 178 -32.71 7.86 18.66
N LEU A 179 -33.64 8.75 18.32
CA LEU A 179 -34.97 8.38 17.85
C LEU A 179 -35.02 8.53 16.33
N HIS A 180 -35.36 7.46 15.63
CA HIS A 180 -35.42 7.44 14.16
C HIS A 180 -36.62 6.62 13.69
N VAL A 181 -36.82 6.56 12.37
CA VAL A 181 -37.93 5.83 11.77
C VAL A 181 -37.35 4.73 10.90
N ALA A 182 -37.86 3.50 11.04
CA ALA A 182 -37.42 2.38 10.23
C ALA A 182 -38.61 1.83 9.40
N PRO A 183 -38.51 1.80 8.07
CA PRO A 183 -39.55 1.28 7.21
C PRO A 183 -39.66 -0.22 7.33
N SER A 184 -40.90 -0.68 7.34
CA SER A 184 -41.20 -2.10 7.36
C SER A 184 -41.02 -2.69 5.96
N VAL A 185 -40.23 -3.75 5.87
CA VAL A 185 -40.03 -4.52 4.62
C VAL A 185 -41.28 -5.32 4.25
N ARG A 186 -42.10 -5.69 5.25
CA ARG A 186 -43.39 -6.34 5.03
C ARG A 186 -44.40 -5.25 4.70
N GLY A 187 -44.75 -5.10 3.41
CA GLY A 187 -45.70 -4.11 2.88
C GLY A 187 -47.14 -4.12 3.47
N ALA A 188 -47.35 -4.78 4.61
CA ALA A 188 -48.55 -4.69 5.42
C ALA A 188 -48.65 -3.37 6.21
N LEU A 189 -47.51 -2.75 6.56
CA LEU A 189 -47.49 -1.46 7.25
C LEU A 189 -47.26 -0.34 6.23
N LYS A 190 -48.34 0.35 5.85
CA LYS A 190 -48.29 1.53 4.95
C LYS A 190 -47.48 2.69 5.52
N ASN A 191 -47.16 2.66 6.82
CA ASN A 191 -46.42 3.71 7.51
C ASN A 191 -45.23 3.09 8.26
N PRO A 192 -44.04 3.70 8.20
CA PRO A 192 -42.85 3.17 8.83
C PRO A 192 -42.90 3.40 10.36
N PRO A 193 -42.75 2.36 11.18
CA PRO A 193 -42.81 2.46 12.63
C PRO A 193 -41.69 3.31 13.26
N LEU A 194 -41.97 3.80 14.47
CA LEU A 194 -41.03 4.60 15.26
C LEU A 194 -40.09 3.69 16.04
N CYS A 195 -38.80 4.03 15.97
CA CYS A 195 -37.71 3.24 16.51
C CYS A 195 -36.82 4.10 17.39
N PHE A 196 -36.33 3.54 18.49
CA PHE A 196 -35.33 4.18 19.32
C PHE A 196 -34.09 3.30 19.38
N SER A 197 -32.94 3.93 19.24
CA SER A 197 -31.63 3.31 19.36
C SER A 197 -30.93 3.84 20.59
N VAL A 198 -30.39 2.93 21.39
CA VAL A 198 -29.53 3.25 22.52
C VAL A 198 -28.08 3.10 22.08
N ASN A 199 -27.22 4.02 22.51
CA ASN A 199 -25.77 4.01 22.26
C ASN A 199 -25.40 4.10 20.76
N VAL A 200 -26.12 4.93 20.00
CA VAL A 200 -25.73 5.30 18.63
C VAL A 200 -24.89 6.57 18.66
N ILE A 201 -23.86 6.60 17.84
CA ILE A 201 -22.97 7.74 17.65
C ILE A 201 -23.59 8.65 16.58
N GLU A 202 -23.99 9.86 16.97
CA GLU A 202 -24.59 10.85 16.05
C GLU A 202 -23.51 11.61 15.27
N ASN A 203 -22.36 11.84 15.91
CA ASN A 203 -21.21 12.48 15.28
C ASN A 203 -19.93 11.66 15.51
N PRO A 204 -19.55 10.80 14.55
CA PRO A 204 -18.35 9.96 14.65
C PRO A 204 -17.04 10.76 14.60
N SER A 205 -17.09 12.05 14.30
CA SER A 205 -15.92 12.94 14.32
C SER A 205 -15.57 13.41 15.73
N THR A 206 -16.53 13.44 16.65
CA THR A 206 -16.33 13.93 18.03
C THR A 206 -16.56 12.87 19.10
N GLN A 207 -17.32 11.81 18.79
CA GLN A 207 -17.69 10.75 19.72
C GLN A 207 -16.90 9.47 19.42
N GLU A 208 -16.41 8.81 20.47
CA GLU A 208 -15.68 7.55 20.39
C GLU A 208 -16.50 6.37 20.92
N LEU A 209 -16.04 5.15 20.62
CA LEU A 209 -16.65 3.93 21.14
C LEU A 209 -16.45 3.81 22.65
N VAL A 210 -17.54 3.52 23.36
CA VAL A 210 -17.50 3.18 24.78
C VAL A 210 -17.16 1.69 24.91
N TYR A 211 -16.15 1.36 25.72
CA TYR A 211 -15.74 -0.02 25.97
C TYR A 211 -16.22 -0.52 27.34
N ILE A 212 -16.85 -1.69 27.36
CA ILE A 212 -17.40 -2.36 28.53
C ILE A 212 -16.73 -3.72 28.77
N PRO A 213 -16.71 -4.25 30.01
CA PRO A 213 -16.24 -5.61 30.27
C PRO A 213 -17.04 -6.66 29.47
N SER A 214 -16.39 -7.73 29.02
CA SER A 214 -17.06 -8.81 28.27
C SER A 214 -18.13 -9.57 29.07
N THR A 215 -18.16 -9.43 30.39
CA THR A 215 -19.19 -9.99 31.28
C THR A 215 -20.43 -9.09 31.42
N TYR A 216 -20.38 -7.87 30.87
CA TYR A 216 -21.43 -6.87 30.99
C TYR A 216 -22.72 -7.31 30.28
N LYS A 217 -23.87 -6.97 30.88
CA LYS A 217 -25.21 -7.31 30.38
C LYS A 217 -26.08 -6.06 30.38
N ILE A 218 -26.75 -5.82 29.27
CA ILE A 218 -27.81 -4.80 29.19
C ILE A 218 -29.12 -5.50 29.50
N ILE A 219 -29.84 -5.01 30.50
CA ILE A 219 -31.15 -5.51 30.88
C ILE A 219 -32.17 -4.41 30.63
N THR A 220 -33.17 -4.71 29.81
CA THR A 220 -34.25 -3.76 29.52
C THR A 220 -35.60 -4.45 29.48
N ASN A 221 -36.61 -3.76 30.00
CA ASN A 221 -37.98 -4.22 29.98
C ASN A 221 -38.77 -3.33 29.02
N LEU A 222 -39.43 -3.93 28.04
CA LEU A 222 -40.31 -3.22 27.11
C LEU A 222 -41.74 -3.67 27.32
N THR A 223 -42.65 -2.72 27.43
CA THR A 223 -44.08 -3.00 27.49
C THR A 223 -44.69 -2.79 26.12
N VAL A 224 -45.40 -3.81 25.61
CA VAL A 224 -46.23 -3.63 24.41
C VAL A 224 -47.65 -3.37 24.86
N SER A 225 -48.19 -2.19 24.52
CA SER A 225 -49.62 -1.93 24.60
C SER A 225 -50.29 -2.34 23.29
N SER A 226 -50.39 -3.65 23.05
CA SER A 226 -51.05 -4.23 21.87
C SER A 226 -52.48 -3.70 21.68
N HIS A 227 -53.16 -3.39 22.77
CA HIS A 227 -54.49 -2.76 22.76
C HIS A 227 -54.54 -1.33 22.22
N GLN A 228 -53.41 -0.63 22.15
CA GLN A 228 -53.31 0.70 21.57
C GLN A 228 -52.93 0.66 20.08
N TYR A 229 -52.84 -0.53 19.49
CA TYR A 229 -52.43 -0.68 18.10
C TYR A 229 -53.54 -0.21 17.16
N VAL A 230 -53.17 0.68 16.26
CA VAL A 230 -54.09 1.23 15.27
C VAL A 230 -54.18 0.33 14.04
N PHE A 231 -53.02 -0.18 13.59
CA PHE A 231 -52.86 -1.05 12.43
C PHE A 231 -51.83 -2.12 12.78
N GLY A 232 -52.06 -3.39 12.44
CA GLY A 232 -51.05 -4.43 12.63
C GLY A 232 -51.57 -5.83 12.95
N PRO A 233 -50.65 -6.78 13.22
CA PRO A 233 -50.99 -8.14 13.63
C PRO A 233 -51.82 -8.17 14.93
N GLN A 234 -52.54 -9.27 15.16
CA GLN A 234 -53.43 -9.46 16.33
C GLN A 234 -52.68 -9.57 17.68
N TYR A 235 -51.36 -9.37 17.70
CA TYR A 235 -50.49 -9.50 18.85
C TYR A 235 -49.52 -8.34 18.93
N GLY A 236 -49.14 -7.97 20.16
CA GLY A 236 -48.09 -7.02 20.40
C GLY A 236 -46.73 -7.60 20.05
N ALA A 237 -45.95 -6.88 19.23
CA ALA A 237 -44.58 -7.28 18.94
C ALA A 237 -43.65 -6.09 18.76
N HIS A 238 -42.38 -6.31 19.12
CA HIS A 238 -41.29 -5.40 18.83
C HIS A 238 -40.40 -5.97 17.74
N GLN A 239 -39.70 -5.10 17.03
CA GLN A 239 -38.51 -5.47 16.27
C GLN A 239 -37.28 -5.01 17.03
N VAL A 240 -36.30 -5.89 17.19
CA VAL A 240 -35.08 -5.59 17.94
C VAL A 240 -33.85 -5.97 17.13
N SER A 241 -32.87 -5.08 17.05
CA SER A 241 -31.56 -5.39 16.46
C SER A 241 -30.43 -4.86 17.33
N VAL A 242 -29.35 -5.63 17.45
CA VAL A 242 -28.08 -5.20 18.02
C VAL A 242 -27.12 -4.97 16.86
N HIS A 243 -26.46 -3.81 16.82
CA HIS A 243 -25.61 -3.40 15.70
C HIS A 243 -24.46 -2.50 16.17
N SER A 244 -23.64 -2.06 15.23
CA SER A 244 -22.52 -1.15 15.51
C SER A 244 -23.04 0.21 15.99
N PRO A 245 -22.39 0.85 17.00
CA PRO A 245 -22.70 2.21 17.40
C PRO A 245 -22.58 3.25 16.28
N TYR A 246 -21.76 2.98 15.27
CA TYR A 246 -21.53 3.92 14.17
C TYR A 246 -22.70 4.03 13.20
N ASN A 247 -23.59 3.04 13.15
CA ASN A 247 -24.62 3.00 12.13
C ASN A 247 -26.03 2.96 12.71
N HIS A 248 -26.94 3.57 12.00
CA HIS A 248 -28.36 3.33 12.20
C HIS A 248 -28.68 1.98 11.52
N ASN A 249 -29.54 1.16 12.14
CA ASN A 249 -29.90 -0.13 11.58
C ASN A 249 -31.41 -0.26 11.54
N ASN A 250 -31.94 -0.83 10.45
CA ASN A 250 -33.35 -1.14 10.33
C ASN A 250 -33.63 -2.55 10.89
N PRO A 251 -34.25 -2.71 12.07
CA PRO A 251 -34.49 -4.03 12.67
C PRO A 251 -35.56 -4.84 11.94
N PHE A 252 -36.32 -4.27 11.00
CA PHE A 252 -37.20 -5.04 10.11
C PHE A 252 -36.43 -5.81 9.03
N VAL A 253 -35.19 -5.40 8.75
CA VAL A 253 -34.28 -6.07 7.79
C VAL A 253 -33.30 -6.96 8.55
N ASN A 254 -32.61 -6.39 9.54
CA ASN A 254 -31.44 -6.99 10.20
C ASN A 254 -31.71 -7.32 11.69
N GLY A 255 -32.97 -7.46 12.08
CA GLY A 255 -33.37 -7.70 13.47
C GLY A 255 -34.28 -8.90 13.65
N TYR A 256 -34.82 -9.02 14.86
CA TYR A 256 -35.74 -10.07 15.25
C TYR A 256 -37.09 -9.51 15.66
N GLU A 257 -38.14 -10.19 15.21
CA GLU A 257 -39.47 -10.03 15.77
C GLU A 257 -39.53 -10.72 17.14
N THR A 258 -40.03 -9.97 18.13
CA THR A 258 -40.20 -10.43 19.51
C THR A 258 -41.63 -10.19 19.98
N LYS A 259 -42.19 -11.17 20.68
CA LYS A 259 -43.57 -11.21 21.16
C LYS A 259 -43.69 -10.59 22.55
N GLU A 260 -44.88 -10.07 22.84
CA GLU A 260 -45.25 -9.60 24.17
C GLU A 260 -45.21 -10.74 25.23
N GLY A 261 -44.84 -10.41 26.47
CA GLY A 261 -44.88 -11.35 27.61
C GLY A 261 -43.76 -12.39 27.68
N MET A 262 -42.77 -12.32 26.78
CA MET A 262 -41.67 -13.28 26.70
C MET A 262 -40.35 -12.69 27.19
N SER A 263 -39.44 -13.56 27.63
CA SER A 263 -38.07 -13.20 27.98
C SER A 263 -37.12 -13.56 26.83
N TYR A 264 -36.29 -12.61 26.39
CA TYR A 264 -35.37 -12.74 25.27
C TYR A 264 -33.93 -12.58 25.72
N TYR A 265 -33.09 -13.57 25.43
CA TYR A 265 -31.64 -13.43 25.52
C TYR A 265 -31.10 -13.17 24.12
N LEU A 266 -30.49 -11.99 23.94
CA LEU A 266 -29.80 -11.61 22.72
C LEU A 266 -28.30 -11.72 23.00
N ASP A 267 -27.73 -12.87 22.68
CA ASP A 267 -26.30 -13.07 22.82
C ASP A 267 -25.62 -12.64 21.51
N TYR A 268 -24.61 -11.77 21.58
CA TYR A 268 -23.93 -11.26 20.38
C TYR A 268 -22.41 -11.52 20.41
N ASN A 269 -21.84 -11.70 19.23
CA ASN A 269 -20.42 -11.79 18.97
C ASN A 269 -19.97 -10.56 18.16
N LEU A 270 -18.74 -10.10 18.37
CA LEU A 270 -18.15 -9.02 17.59
C LEU A 270 -17.28 -9.58 16.47
N VAL A 271 -17.60 -9.19 15.24
CA VAL A 271 -16.81 -9.49 14.05
C VAL A 271 -16.29 -8.18 13.45
N ILE A 272 -14.98 -8.04 13.31
CA ILE A 272 -14.35 -6.87 12.71
C ILE A 272 -13.79 -7.28 11.36
N LYS A 273 -14.24 -6.63 10.28
CA LYS A 273 -13.68 -6.82 8.94
C LYS A 273 -12.82 -5.62 8.58
N LYS A 274 -11.55 -5.86 8.30
CA LYS A 274 -10.61 -4.86 7.77
C LYS A 274 -10.25 -5.20 6.33
N THR A 275 -10.49 -4.27 5.43
CA THR A 275 -10.20 -4.38 3.99
C THR A 275 -9.24 -3.27 3.56
N LEU A 276 -8.71 -3.37 2.33
CA LEU A 276 -7.67 -2.47 1.85
C LEU A 276 -8.19 -1.53 0.74
N PRO A 277 -7.75 -0.26 0.72
CA PRO A 277 -8.12 0.66 -0.34
C PRO A 277 -7.36 0.31 -1.64
N LYS A 278 -7.60 1.07 -2.71
CA LYS A 278 -6.74 0.97 -3.92
C LYS A 278 -5.26 1.11 -3.55
N PRO A 279 -4.37 0.34 -4.19
CA PRO A 279 -4.54 -0.41 -5.44
C PRO A 279 -5.06 -1.86 -5.30
N TYR A 280 -5.43 -2.31 -4.10
CA TYR A 280 -5.88 -3.68 -3.85
C TYR A 280 -7.31 -3.92 -4.40
N GLU A 281 -7.62 -5.18 -4.72
CA GLU A 281 -8.91 -5.60 -5.31
C GLU A 281 -10.12 -5.26 -4.43
N THR A 282 -9.93 -5.20 -3.11
CA THR A 282 -11.01 -4.88 -2.17
C THR A 282 -11.56 -3.45 -2.32
N ASP A 283 -10.79 -2.51 -2.90
CA ASP A 283 -11.19 -1.13 -3.24
C ASP A 283 -12.11 -0.49 -2.18
N CYS A 284 -11.72 -0.59 -0.91
CA CYS A 284 -12.53 -0.07 0.19
C CYS A 284 -12.49 1.46 0.27
N PHE A 285 -13.47 2.04 0.96
CA PHE A 285 -13.57 3.46 1.24
C PHE A 285 -13.56 3.74 2.74
N ASP A 286 -12.73 4.70 3.17
CA ASP A 286 -12.64 5.11 4.57
C ASP A 286 -13.68 6.19 4.89
N TYR A 287 -14.90 5.75 5.19
CA TYR A 287 -16.00 6.63 5.59
C TYR A 287 -15.68 7.41 6.87
N LEU A 288 -15.14 6.73 7.90
CA LEU A 288 -14.90 7.34 9.20
C LEU A 288 -13.75 8.36 9.15
N GLY A 289 -12.66 8.06 8.44
CA GLY A 289 -11.56 9.01 8.22
C GLY A 289 -12.04 10.28 7.52
N LYS A 290 -12.83 10.14 6.45
CA LYS A 290 -13.38 11.29 5.72
C LYS A 290 -14.33 12.15 6.57
N LEU A 291 -15.16 11.54 7.42
CA LEU A 291 -16.04 12.30 8.32
C LEU A 291 -15.24 13.10 9.35
N LYS A 292 -14.14 12.53 9.86
CA LYS A 292 -13.23 13.23 10.78
C LYS A 292 -12.57 14.44 10.13
N GLU A 293 -12.22 14.36 8.85
CA GLU A 293 -11.65 15.49 8.10
C GLU A 293 -12.66 16.62 7.86
N ILE A 294 -13.91 16.27 7.54
CA ILE A 294 -14.96 17.25 7.20
C ILE A 294 -15.60 17.86 8.47
N GLY A 295 -15.59 17.15 9.59
CA GLY A 295 -16.19 17.61 10.86
C GLY A 295 -17.72 17.64 10.88
N HIS A 296 -18.38 17.03 9.89
CA HIS A 296 -19.84 16.95 9.77
C HIS A 296 -20.32 15.48 9.76
N SER A 297 -21.60 15.27 10.07
CA SER A 297 -22.28 13.97 9.98
C SER A 297 -22.48 13.54 8.52
N GLY A 298 -22.45 12.23 8.27
CA GLY A 298 -22.63 11.62 6.94
C GLY A 298 -22.62 10.09 7.05
N PRO A 299 -22.59 9.36 5.92
CA PRO A 299 -22.68 7.91 5.93
C PRO A 299 -21.41 7.28 6.50
N THR A 300 -21.58 6.30 7.39
CA THR A 300 -20.47 5.59 8.05
C THR A 300 -20.11 4.26 7.39
N ASN A 301 -20.98 3.77 6.49
CA ASN A 301 -20.81 2.50 5.81
C ASN A 301 -21.52 2.51 4.44
N ARG A 302 -21.35 1.41 3.69
CA ARG A 302 -21.93 1.24 2.36
C ARG A 302 -23.46 1.35 2.35
N MET A 303 -24.14 0.77 3.33
CA MET A 303 -25.61 0.77 3.39
C MET A 303 -26.14 2.19 3.61
N GLU A 304 -25.54 2.93 4.53
CA GLU A 304 -25.90 4.34 4.75
C GLU A 304 -25.60 5.21 3.53
N CYS A 305 -24.49 4.98 2.82
CA CYS A 305 -24.19 5.66 1.55
C CYS A 305 -25.30 5.40 0.51
N ILE A 306 -25.76 4.16 0.38
CA ILE A 306 -26.83 3.81 -0.57
C ILE A 306 -28.13 4.52 -0.20
N GLU A 307 -28.49 4.55 1.08
CA GLU A 307 -29.73 5.17 1.55
C GLU A 307 -29.69 6.69 1.49
N GLU A 308 -28.55 7.32 1.77
CA GLU A 308 -28.33 8.75 1.55
C GLU A 308 -28.42 9.10 0.05
N CYS A 309 -27.83 8.28 -0.81
CA CYS A 309 -27.93 8.44 -2.26
C CYS A 309 -29.39 8.35 -2.73
N LYS A 310 -30.15 7.32 -2.31
CA LYS A 310 -31.59 7.21 -2.60
C LYS A 310 -32.36 8.43 -2.10
N MET A 311 -32.04 8.93 -0.91
CA MET A 311 -32.66 10.12 -0.34
C MET A 311 -32.42 11.35 -1.23
N SER A 312 -31.17 11.59 -1.64
CA SER A 312 -30.81 12.73 -2.47
C SER A 312 -31.48 12.68 -3.85
N MET A 313 -31.56 11.52 -4.48
CA MET A 313 -32.31 11.31 -5.73
C MET A 313 -33.80 11.57 -5.54
N SER A 314 -34.39 11.00 -4.49
CA SER A 314 -35.80 11.22 -4.16
C SER A 314 -36.12 12.70 -3.98
N LEU A 315 -35.24 13.45 -3.31
CA LEU A 315 -35.39 14.89 -3.12
C LEU A 315 -35.25 15.67 -4.42
N ALA A 316 -34.34 15.28 -5.31
CA ALA A 316 -34.13 15.94 -6.59
C ALA A 316 -35.34 15.76 -7.52
N GLU A 317 -35.90 14.56 -7.59
CA GLU A 317 -37.00 14.23 -8.51
C GLU A 317 -38.37 14.60 -7.94
N ASN A 318 -38.64 14.29 -6.67
CA ASN A 318 -39.98 14.39 -6.07
C ASN A 318 -40.12 15.53 -5.06
N LYS A 319 -39.03 16.23 -4.70
CA LYS A 319 -39.00 17.27 -3.64
C LYS A 319 -39.43 16.75 -2.26
N CYS A 320 -39.45 15.44 -2.08
CA CYS A 320 -39.80 14.72 -0.86
C CYS A 320 -39.01 13.41 -0.80
N VAL A 321 -38.97 12.78 0.37
CA VAL A 321 -38.29 11.49 0.58
C VAL A 321 -39.30 10.35 0.55
N LEU A 322 -39.03 9.30 -0.24
CA LEU A 322 -39.86 8.09 -0.26
C LEU A 322 -39.94 7.45 1.14
N LEU A 323 -41.07 6.81 1.45
CA LEU A 323 -41.35 6.24 2.79
C LEU A 323 -40.42 5.09 3.18
N SER A 324 -39.92 4.38 2.17
CA SER A 324 -39.04 3.21 2.30
C SER A 324 -37.56 3.58 2.49
N ILE A 325 -37.21 4.86 2.35
CA ILE A 325 -35.86 5.36 2.62
C ILE A 325 -35.77 5.67 4.12
N TRP A 326 -34.78 5.09 4.78
CA TRP A 326 -34.68 5.14 6.25
C TRP A 326 -33.51 5.96 6.78
N TYR A 327 -32.72 6.52 5.87
CA TYR A 327 -31.66 7.45 6.23
C TYR A 327 -32.23 8.62 7.06
N PRO A 328 -31.64 8.98 8.21
CA PRO A 328 -32.16 10.06 9.05
C PRO A 328 -32.20 11.41 8.31
N HIS A 329 -33.37 12.06 8.29
CA HIS A 329 -33.53 13.36 7.61
C HIS A 329 -34.60 14.28 8.23
N SER A 330 -34.57 15.55 7.85
CA SER A 330 -35.57 16.56 8.25
C SER A 330 -36.63 16.86 7.18
N PHE A 331 -36.49 16.28 5.99
CA PHE A 331 -37.39 16.53 4.85
C PHE A 331 -38.77 15.85 5.00
N ARG A 332 -39.74 16.34 4.20
CA ARG A 332 -41.10 15.78 4.08
C ARG A 332 -41.11 14.46 3.33
N ARG A 333 -42.04 13.58 3.68
CA ARG A 333 -42.20 12.29 2.99
C ARG A 333 -43.22 12.31 1.86
N CYS A 334 -42.93 11.55 0.81
CA CYS A 334 -43.79 11.41 -0.36
C CYS A 334 -45.03 10.56 -0.07
N GLU A 335 -46.09 10.80 -0.83
CA GLU A 335 -47.22 9.88 -0.95
C GLU A 335 -46.81 8.68 -1.82
N PRO A 336 -47.22 7.44 -1.48
CA PRO A 336 -46.75 6.24 -2.15
C PRO A 336 -47.43 6.07 -3.52
N VAL A 337 -46.83 6.67 -4.55
CA VAL A 337 -47.18 6.42 -5.96
C VAL A 337 -45.96 5.81 -6.64
N ASN A 338 -46.11 4.58 -7.14
CA ASN A 338 -45.05 3.80 -7.81
C ASN A 338 -43.71 3.69 -7.06
N GLU A 339 -43.75 3.78 -5.73
CA GLU A 339 -42.56 3.82 -4.87
C GLU A 339 -41.61 2.64 -5.11
N ARG A 340 -42.15 1.45 -5.36
CA ARG A 340 -41.34 0.25 -5.61
C ARG A 340 -40.47 0.36 -6.86
N GLU A 341 -41.02 0.92 -7.94
CA GLU A 341 -40.32 1.07 -9.21
C GLU A 341 -39.22 2.14 -9.09
N LEU A 342 -39.56 3.28 -8.48
CA LEU A 342 -38.60 4.35 -8.19
C LEU A 342 -37.46 3.86 -7.30
N LEU A 343 -37.77 3.15 -6.22
CA LEU A 343 -36.76 2.62 -5.31
C LEU A 343 -35.84 1.61 -5.99
N ASN A 344 -36.36 0.78 -6.90
CA ASN A 344 -35.54 -0.13 -7.69
C ASN A 344 -34.59 0.64 -8.62
N ASN A 345 -35.07 1.68 -9.30
CA ASN A 345 -34.24 2.54 -10.16
C ASN A 345 -33.12 3.23 -9.35
N TYR A 346 -33.46 3.83 -8.20
CA TYR A 346 -32.48 4.47 -7.33
C TYR A 346 -31.46 3.47 -6.79
N THR A 347 -31.88 2.25 -6.45
CA THR A 347 -30.97 1.20 -5.96
C THR A 347 -29.94 0.82 -7.04
N GLN A 348 -30.38 0.64 -8.28
CA GLN A 348 -29.47 0.33 -9.40
C GLN A 348 -28.46 1.46 -9.66
N HIS A 349 -28.85 2.71 -9.43
CA HIS A 349 -27.94 3.86 -9.56
C HIS A 349 -26.96 3.98 -8.39
N CYS A 350 -27.41 3.80 -7.16
CA CYS A 350 -26.64 4.06 -5.95
C CYS A 350 -25.67 2.92 -5.56
N GLU A 351 -26.05 1.66 -5.79
CA GLU A 351 -25.21 0.50 -5.44
C GLU A 351 -23.79 0.49 -6.03
N PRO A 352 -23.57 0.83 -7.32
CA PRO A 352 -22.22 0.84 -7.91
C PRO A 352 -21.36 2.02 -7.42
N ASN A 353 -21.97 3.10 -6.95
CA ASN A 353 -21.26 4.30 -6.49
C ASN A 353 -20.79 4.19 -5.03
N CYS A 354 -21.43 3.33 -4.24
CA CYS A 354 -21.13 3.13 -2.83
C CYS A 354 -20.23 1.91 -2.59
N LYS A 355 -19.01 2.17 -2.12
CA LYS A 355 -17.98 1.16 -1.83
C LYS A 355 -18.13 0.56 -0.43
N GLN A 356 -17.55 -0.61 -0.21
CA GLN A 356 -17.46 -1.22 1.12
C GLN A 356 -16.56 -0.39 2.04
N ALA A 357 -16.87 -0.39 3.34
CA ALA A 357 -16.06 0.32 4.32
C ALA A 357 -14.73 -0.40 4.55
N CYS A 358 -13.64 0.35 4.74
CA CYS A 358 -12.34 -0.23 5.06
C CYS A 358 -12.33 -0.93 6.42
N VAL A 359 -13.13 -0.44 7.37
CA VAL A 359 -13.35 -1.07 8.67
C VAL A 359 -14.84 -1.21 8.89
N GLU A 360 -15.30 -2.44 9.14
CA GLU A 360 -16.69 -2.75 9.42
C GLU A 360 -16.81 -3.53 10.73
N TYR A 361 -17.67 -3.03 11.63
CA TYR A 361 -18.01 -3.67 12.89
C TYR A 361 -19.36 -4.37 12.75
N ILE A 362 -19.36 -5.69 12.83
CA ILE A 362 -20.56 -6.52 12.66
C ILE A 362 -20.88 -7.18 14.00
N MET A 363 -22.10 -6.95 14.48
CA MET A 363 -22.63 -7.59 15.68
C MET A 363 -23.47 -8.80 15.26
N GLU A 364 -22.86 -9.98 15.29
CA GLU A 364 -23.58 -11.21 14.98
C GLU A 364 -24.38 -11.65 16.19
N THR A 365 -25.70 -11.68 16.06
CA THR A 365 -26.62 -11.91 17.18
C THR A 365 -27.24 -13.30 17.10
N ARG A 366 -27.53 -13.89 18.27
CA ARG A 366 -28.32 -15.10 18.42
C ARG A 366 -29.45 -14.84 19.41
N LYS A 367 -30.70 -14.99 18.96
CA LYS A 367 -31.89 -14.86 19.79
C LYS A 367 -32.20 -16.19 20.47
N ARG A 368 -32.40 -16.15 21.78
CA ARG A 368 -33.05 -17.22 22.56
C ARG A 368 -34.30 -16.66 23.22
N GLU A 369 -35.39 -17.41 23.14
CA GLU A 369 -36.67 -17.02 23.69
C GLU A 369 -37.10 -18.00 24.78
N PHE A 370 -37.62 -17.44 25.86
CA PHE A 370 -38.08 -18.17 27.03
C PHE A 370 -39.46 -17.65 27.38
N GLU A 371 -40.38 -18.58 27.66
CA GLU A 371 -41.61 -18.21 28.32
C GLU A 371 -41.26 -17.66 29.70
N HIS A 372 -41.90 -16.55 30.07
CA HIS A 372 -41.75 -16.03 31.42
C HIS A 372 -42.25 -17.11 32.37
N SER A 373 -41.35 -17.67 33.19
CA SER A 373 -41.67 -18.73 34.15
C SER A 373 -42.60 -18.18 35.24
N GLU A 374 -43.91 -18.16 35.00
CA GLU A 374 -44.91 -18.16 36.05
C GLU A 374 -45.13 -19.61 36.54
N LYS A 375 -44.17 -20.09 37.34
CA LYS A 375 -44.47 -20.99 38.46
C LYS A 375 -43.96 -20.38 39.77
N LEU A 376 -44.07 -19.06 39.95
CA LEU A 376 -44.38 -18.55 41.28
C LEU A 376 -45.90 -18.63 41.41
N LYS A 377 -46.40 -19.74 41.95
CA LYS A 377 -47.73 -19.76 42.57
C LYS A 377 -47.66 -18.77 43.73
N CYS A 378 -48.09 -17.52 43.51
CA CYS A 378 -48.44 -16.67 44.64
C CYS A 378 -49.71 -17.26 45.26
N GLU A 379 -49.58 -17.87 46.44
CA GLU A 379 -50.68 -18.48 47.21
C GLU A 379 -51.72 -17.47 47.74
N THR A 380 -51.65 -16.20 47.36
CA THR A 380 -52.54 -15.17 47.86
C THR A 380 -53.25 -14.44 46.72
N GLY A 381 -54.43 -14.95 46.34
CA GLY A 381 -55.62 -14.18 45.91
C GLY A 381 -55.51 -13.07 44.85
N PHE A 382 -54.40 -12.93 44.12
CA PHE A 382 -54.11 -11.78 43.25
C PHE A 382 -54.26 -12.09 41.76
N ASP A 383 -55.21 -12.94 41.36
CA ASP A 383 -55.58 -13.13 39.95
C ASP A 383 -56.10 -11.82 39.29
N MET A 384 -56.43 -10.78 40.07
CA MET A 384 -56.77 -9.45 39.54
C MET A 384 -55.57 -8.65 39.01
N VAL A 385 -54.34 -8.90 39.48
CA VAL A 385 -53.16 -8.07 39.08
C VAL A 385 -52.65 -8.45 37.70
N ARG A 386 -52.87 -9.68 37.23
CA ARG A 386 -52.51 -10.11 35.87
C ARG A 386 -53.26 -9.31 34.78
N ASN A 387 -54.44 -8.77 35.11
CA ASN A 387 -55.21 -7.90 34.22
C ASN A 387 -54.85 -6.41 34.32
N MET A 388 -54.00 -6.03 35.30
CA MET A 388 -53.68 -4.62 35.58
C MET A 388 -52.38 -4.15 34.89
N PHE A 389 -51.46 -5.06 34.56
CA PHE A 389 -50.21 -4.73 33.88
C PHE A 389 -50.18 -5.27 32.45
N PRO A 390 -49.89 -4.43 31.43
CA PRO A 390 -49.72 -4.90 30.07
C PRO A 390 -48.56 -5.92 29.99
N PRO A 391 -48.65 -6.96 29.13
CA PRO A 391 -47.64 -7.99 29.03
C PRO A 391 -46.26 -7.37 28.72
N MET A 392 -45.33 -7.52 29.67
CA MET A 392 -43.98 -6.97 29.57
C MET A 392 -43.06 -7.99 28.92
N SER A 393 -42.30 -7.57 27.92
CA SER A 393 -41.20 -8.34 27.34
C SER A 393 -39.90 -7.99 28.07
N TYR A 394 -39.16 -9.01 28.51
CA TYR A 394 -37.88 -8.85 29.20
C TYR A 394 -36.74 -9.13 28.23
N TYR A 395 -35.76 -8.25 28.13
CA TYR A 395 -34.60 -8.43 27.26
C TYR A 395 -33.32 -8.43 28.08
N VAL A 396 -32.50 -9.45 27.86
CA VAL A 396 -31.14 -9.55 28.39
C VAL A 396 -30.19 -9.64 27.21
N ILE A 397 -29.47 -8.56 26.95
CA ILE A 397 -28.49 -8.47 25.87
C ILE A 397 -27.13 -8.69 26.50
N ARG A 398 -26.43 -9.69 26.00
CA ARG A 398 -25.18 -10.15 26.61
C ARG A 398 -24.17 -10.35 25.53
N PHE A 399 -22.93 -9.99 25.82
CA PHE A 399 -21.87 -10.50 24.99
C PHE A 399 -21.81 -12.01 25.19
N SER A 400 -21.95 -12.74 24.08
CA SER A 400 -21.62 -14.15 24.07
C SER A 400 -20.09 -14.20 24.17
N PRO A 401 -19.50 -14.86 25.17
CA PRO A 401 -18.03 -14.94 25.31
C PRO A 401 -17.33 -15.73 24.18
N ALA A 402 -17.99 -15.89 23.04
CA ALA A 402 -17.35 -16.33 21.81
C ALA A 402 -16.56 -15.16 21.22
N LEU A 403 -15.25 -15.36 21.28
CA LEU A 403 -14.16 -14.77 20.54
C LEU A 403 -14.52 -13.59 19.60
N GLU A 404 -13.92 -12.43 19.87
CA GLU A 404 -13.83 -11.35 18.88
C GLU A 404 -13.07 -11.89 17.66
N THR A 405 -13.74 -11.90 16.51
CA THR A 405 -13.16 -12.43 15.27
C THR A 405 -12.78 -11.28 14.35
N ILE A 406 -11.49 -11.12 14.09
CA ILE A 406 -10.95 -10.09 13.20
C ILE A 406 -10.58 -10.76 11.88
N TYR A 407 -11.25 -10.36 10.80
CA TYR A 407 -10.87 -10.69 9.43
C TYR A 407 -10.04 -9.54 8.88
N GLU A 408 -8.71 -9.69 8.90
CA GLU A 408 -7.78 -8.66 8.46
C GLU A 408 -7.22 -9.00 7.09
N THR A 409 -7.62 -8.23 6.08
CA THR A 409 -7.06 -8.38 4.72
C THR A 409 -5.68 -7.74 4.69
N LYS A 410 -4.65 -8.53 4.44
CA LYS A 410 -3.26 -8.09 4.33
C LYS A 410 -2.74 -8.28 2.90
N PRO A 411 -1.79 -7.46 2.45
CA PRO A 411 -1.07 -7.74 1.21
C PRO A 411 -0.43 -9.13 1.29
N LYS A 412 -0.54 -9.94 0.24
CA LYS A 412 0.07 -11.28 0.19
C LYS A 412 1.60 -11.22 0.21
N TYR A 413 2.14 -10.14 -0.36
CA TYR A 413 3.57 -9.88 -0.43
C TYR A 413 3.85 -8.48 0.11
N GLU A 414 4.69 -8.39 1.11
CA GLU A 414 5.22 -7.10 1.56
C GLU A 414 6.38 -6.65 0.67
N PHE A 415 6.64 -5.35 0.64
CA PHE A 415 7.75 -4.79 -0.15
C PHE A 415 9.11 -5.41 0.23
N ILE A 416 9.31 -5.70 1.52
CA ILE A 416 10.53 -6.35 2.01
C ILE A 416 10.68 -7.77 1.47
N GLU A 417 9.58 -8.52 1.37
CA GLU A 417 9.58 -9.87 0.80
C GLU A 417 9.85 -9.83 -0.70
N VAL A 418 9.40 -8.80 -1.40
CA VAL A 418 9.71 -8.61 -2.81
C VAL A 418 11.21 -8.41 -3.02
N ILE A 419 11.83 -7.52 -2.23
CA ILE A 419 13.28 -7.30 -2.29
C ILE A 419 14.03 -8.58 -1.91
N SER A 420 13.58 -9.29 -0.88
CA SER A 420 14.19 -10.55 -0.44
C SER A 420 14.14 -11.63 -1.53
N ASN A 421 12.97 -11.80 -2.18
CA ASN A 421 12.82 -12.77 -3.27
C ASN A 421 13.66 -12.39 -4.51
N ILE A 422 13.66 -11.11 -4.90
CA ILE A 422 14.51 -10.62 -6.00
C ILE A 422 15.99 -10.82 -5.66
N GLY A 423 16.39 -10.50 -4.42
CA GLY A 423 17.74 -10.76 -3.91
C GLY A 423 18.11 -12.24 -3.95
N GLY A 424 17.17 -13.13 -3.63
CA GLY A 424 17.31 -14.57 -3.79
C GLY A 424 17.52 -14.99 -5.26
N PHE A 425 16.76 -14.41 -6.20
CA PHE A 425 16.93 -14.66 -7.63
C PHE A 425 18.29 -14.15 -8.14
N VAL A 426 18.69 -12.94 -7.73
CA VAL A 426 20.04 -12.39 -7.99
C VAL A 426 21.10 -13.37 -7.48
N GLY A 427 21.01 -13.80 -6.23
CA GLY A 427 21.96 -14.72 -5.61
C GLY A 427 22.04 -16.07 -6.32
N MET A 428 20.89 -16.66 -6.67
CA MET A 428 20.84 -17.97 -7.34
C MET A 428 21.36 -17.92 -8.78
N TRP A 429 20.85 -16.99 -9.61
CA TRP A 429 21.20 -16.92 -11.02
C TRP A 429 22.56 -16.29 -11.26
N LEU A 430 22.86 -15.16 -10.60
CA LEU A 430 24.14 -14.48 -10.77
C LEU A 430 25.25 -15.15 -9.96
N GLY A 431 24.95 -15.78 -8.82
CA GLY A 431 25.92 -16.58 -8.07
C GLY A 431 26.47 -17.75 -8.89
N MET A 432 25.62 -18.46 -9.63
CA MET A 432 26.05 -19.52 -10.58
C MET A 432 26.89 -18.95 -11.74
N SER A 433 26.59 -17.73 -12.19
CA SER A 433 27.35 -17.06 -13.24
C SER A 433 28.68 -16.46 -12.76
N LEU A 434 28.94 -16.37 -11.45
CA LEU A 434 30.10 -15.69 -10.89
C LEU A 434 31.43 -16.34 -11.30
N ILE A 435 31.45 -17.68 -11.40
CA ILE A 435 32.61 -18.44 -11.89
C ILE A 435 32.86 -18.16 -13.37
N ALA A 436 31.78 -18.05 -14.16
CA ALA A 436 31.87 -17.70 -15.58
C ALA A 436 32.34 -16.25 -15.76
N ALA A 437 31.81 -15.32 -14.95
CA ALA A 437 32.20 -13.92 -14.93
C ALA A 437 33.67 -13.74 -14.54
N TYR A 438 34.15 -14.43 -13.50
CA TYR A 438 35.56 -14.43 -13.10
C TYR A 438 36.47 -14.89 -14.24
N SER A 439 36.13 -16.00 -14.90
CA SER A 439 36.92 -16.51 -16.02
C SER A 439 36.94 -15.55 -17.22
N LEU A 440 35.85 -14.82 -17.45
CA LEU A 440 35.73 -13.83 -18.51
C LEU A 440 36.55 -12.57 -18.16
N MET A 441 36.49 -12.14 -16.91
CA MET A 441 37.29 -11.04 -16.37
C MET A 441 38.80 -11.32 -16.47
N GLU A 442 39.24 -12.53 -16.12
CA GLU A 442 40.64 -12.96 -16.28
C GLU A 442 41.08 -12.88 -17.75
N THR A 443 40.22 -13.27 -18.69
CA THR A 443 40.55 -13.20 -20.12
C THR A 443 40.54 -11.79 -20.66
N MET A 444 39.66 -10.91 -20.18
CA MET A 444 39.69 -9.48 -20.46
C MET A 444 40.98 -8.86 -19.93
N MET A 445 41.34 -9.09 -18.66
CA MET A 445 42.59 -8.58 -18.08
C MET A 445 43.81 -9.06 -18.86
N ALA A 446 43.89 -10.35 -19.20
CA ALA A 446 44.97 -10.89 -20.02
C ALA A 446 45.02 -10.27 -21.43
N TYR A 447 43.88 -9.99 -22.04
CA TYR A 447 43.79 -9.29 -23.32
C TYR A 447 44.31 -7.85 -23.21
N PHE A 448 43.84 -7.09 -22.22
CA PHE A 448 44.30 -5.73 -21.96
C PHE A 448 45.78 -5.68 -21.64
N TRP A 449 46.29 -6.62 -20.82
CA TRP A 449 47.73 -6.73 -20.55
C TRP A 449 48.54 -7.05 -21.81
N LYS A 450 48.02 -7.90 -22.70
CA LYS A 450 48.68 -8.22 -23.97
C LYS A 450 48.66 -7.03 -24.93
N GLN A 451 47.59 -6.24 -24.94
CA GLN A 451 47.48 -5.01 -25.73
C GLN A 451 48.45 -3.94 -25.20
N ALA A 452 48.53 -3.76 -23.87
CA ALA A 452 49.44 -2.82 -23.21
C ALA A 452 50.91 -3.22 -23.38
N SER A 453 51.24 -4.51 -23.22
CA SER A 453 52.61 -5.02 -23.44
C SER A 453 53.03 -4.97 -24.91
N LYS A 454 52.11 -5.14 -25.88
CA LYS A 454 52.39 -4.87 -27.30
C LYS A 454 52.73 -3.41 -27.55
N LYS A 455 52.03 -2.47 -26.90
CA LYS A 455 52.31 -1.03 -27.00
C LYS A 455 53.70 -0.69 -26.44
N LEU A 456 54.10 -1.33 -25.33
CA LEU A 456 55.44 -1.23 -24.75
C LEU A 456 56.54 -1.90 -25.62
N LEU A 457 56.24 -3.03 -26.26
CA LEU A 457 57.16 -3.72 -27.19
C LEU A 457 57.34 -2.99 -28.52
N TYR A 458 56.30 -2.29 -29.00
CA TYR A 458 56.39 -1.43 -30.18
C TYR A 458 57.32 -0.24 -29.93
N GLN A 459 57.22 0.39 -28.75
CA GLN A 459 58.19 1.42 -28.33
C GLN A 459 59.63 0.90 -28.20
N ARG A 460 59.84 -0.36 -27.81
CA ARG A 460 61.18 -0.98 -27.79
C ARG A 460 61.75 -1.26 -29.19
N HIS A 461 60.91 -1.49 -30.20
CA HIS A 461 61.37 -1.75 -31.57
C HIS A 461 61.91 -0.49 -32.27
N ASP A 462 61.35 0.69 -31.99
CA ASP A 462 61.87 1.96 -32.52
C ASP A 462 63.25 2.32 -31.93
N VAL A 463 63.50 1.98 -30.67
CA VAL A 463 64.81 2.16 -30.01
C VAL A 463 65.88 1.22 -30.60
N ILE A 464 65.53 -0.03 -30.92
CA ILE A 464 66.46 -0.99 -31.53
C ILE A 464 66.76 -0.62 -33.00
N ARG A 465 65.80 -0.03 -33.71
CA ARG A 465 66.00 0.48 -35.08
C ARG A 465 66.91 1.71 -35.10
N TRP A 466 66.85 2.54 -34.08
CA TRP A 466 67.81 3.63 -33.84
C TRP A 466 69.23 3.13 -33.52
N LEU A 467 69.34 2.08 -32.71
CA LEU A 467 70.64 1.49 -32.36
C LEU A 467 71.34 0.80 -33.54
N PHE A 468 70.59 0.21 -34.49
CA PHE A 468 71.16 -0.38 -35.70
C PHE A 468 71.60 0.65 -36.76
N MET A 469 70.98 1.84 -36.81
CA MET A 469 71.44 2.95 -37.67
C MET A 469 72.71 3.61 -37.13
N PHE A 470 72.92 3.58 -35.81
CA PHE A 470 74.11 4.18 -35.18
C PHE A 470 75.38 3.33 -35.32
N SER A 471 75.29 1.99 -35.50
CA SER A 471 76.49 1.15 -35.57
C SER A 471 77.25 1.26 -36.90
N THR A 472 76.60 1.66 -37.99
CA THR A 472 77.24 1.88 -39.30
C THR A 472 77.82 3.29 -39.49
N VAL A 473 77.40 4.27 -38.68
CA VAL A 473 77.90 5.66 -38.76
C VAL A 473 79.10 5.88 -37.81
N HIS A 474 79.24 5.06 -36.77
CA HIS A 474 80.27 5.23 -35.74
C HIS A 474 81.68 4.74 -36.14
N SER A 475 81.85 4.04 -37.27
CA SER A 475 83.18 3.61 -37.75
C SER A 475 83.85 4.62 -38.67
N ILE A 476 83.12 5.61 -39.20
CA ILE A 476 83.67 6.63 -40.11
C ILE A 476 84.05 7.91 -39.35
N SER A 477 83.35 8.27 -38.25
CA SER A 477 83.65 9.49 -37.49
C SER A 477 84.80 9.38 -36.49
N LYS A 478 85.28 8.17 -36.18
CA LYS A 478 86.36 7.94 -35.20
C LYS A 478 87.75 8.09 -35.82
N GLN A 479 87.89 7.88 -37.13
CA GLN A 479 89.13 8.07 -37.87
C GLN A 479 89.40 9.56 -38.12
N ALA A 480 88.39 10.31 -38.60
CA ALA A 480 88.52 11.74 -38.89
C ALA A 480 88.86 12.60 -37.65
N LEU A 481 88.29 12.29 -36.47
CA LEU A 481 88.56 13.04 -35.24
C LEU A 481 89.97 12.78 -34.67
N GLN A 482 90.58 11.65 -35.04
CA GLN A 482 91.91 11.25 -34.55
C GLN A 482 93.03 11.82 -35.45
N ASP A 483 92.72 12.02 -36.73
CA ASP A 483 93.59 12.70 -37.69
C ASP A 483 93.63 14.22 -37.41
N ASP A 484 92.49 14.87 -37.15
CA ASP A 484 92.41 16.30 -36.78
C ASP A 484 93.19 16.66 -35.50
N LEU A 485 93.18 15.76 -34.51
CA LEU A 485 93.90 15.97 -33.25
C LEU A 485 95.42 15.84 -33.45
N SER A 486 95.86 15.02 -34.41
CA SER A 486 97.28 14.81 -34.71
C SER A 486 97.91 16.02 -35.42
N GLU A 487 97.20 16.62 -36.37
CA GLU A 487 97.67 17.79 -37.12
C GLU A 487 97.80 19.03 -36.24
N ARG A 488 96.86 19.23 -35.29
CA ARG A 488 96.93 20.33 -34.32
C ARG A 488 98.13 20.23 -33.38
N ASN A 489 98.49 19.02 -32.95
CA ASN A 489 99.65 18.81 -32.09
C ASN A 489 100.95 19.11 -32.84
N ALA A 490 101.04 18.73 -34.13
CA ALA A 490 102.19 19.05 -34.97
C ALA A 490 102.39 20.58 -35.13
N ILE A 491 101.31 21.32 -35.39
CA ILE A 491 101.35 22.80 -35.46
C ILE A 491 101.88 23.43 -34.16
N MET A 492 101.46 22.90 -33.00
CA MET A 492 101.88 23.43 -31.70
C MET A 492 103.35 23.10 -31.36
N ASP A 493 103.85 21.95 -31.79
CA ASP A 493 105.25 21.57 -31.61
C ASP A 493 106.18 22.43 -32.50
N ASP A 494 105.78 22.68 -33.74
CA ASP A 494 106.50 23.57 -34.66
C ASP A 494 106.44 25.03 -34.19
N ALA A 495 105.30 25.48 -33.66
CA ALA A 495 105.16 26.80 -33.05
C ALA A 495 106.12 27.00 -31.86
N THR A 496 106.19 25.99 -30.99
CA THR A 496 107.10 26.00 -29.85
C THR A 496 108.57 26.02 -30.29
N SER A 497 108.88 25.30 -31.38
CA SER A 497 110.22 25.26 -31.97
C SER A 497 110.60 26.58 -32.66
N ALA A 498 109.64 27.24 -33.33
CA ALA A 498 109.80 28.56 -33.92
C ALA A 498 110.08 29.63 -32.84
N ILE A 499 109.35 29.58 -31.72
CA ILE A 499 109.57 30.50 -30.59
C ILE A 499 110.94 30.28 -29.96
N LYS A 500 111.37 29.03 -29.75
CA LYS A 500 112.74 28.72 -29.28
C LYS A 500 113.80 29.23 -30.27
N ALA A 501 113.55 29.13 -31.57
CA ALA A 501 114.46 29.64 -32.60
C ALA A 501 114.63 31.16 -32.53
N ILE A 502 113.55 31.92 -32.25
CA ILE A 502 113.59 33.37 -32.02
C ILE A 502 114.52 33.70 -30.85
N PHE A 503 114.34 33.07 -29.68
CA PHE A 503 115.16 33.34 -28.50
C PHE A 503 116.63 32.91 -28.67
N SER A 504 116.92 31.94 -29.53
CA SER A 504 118.28 31.52 -29.87
C SER A 504 118.94 32.36 -30.98
N GLY A 505 118.24 33.34 -31.56
CA GLY A 505 118.76 34.21 -32.63
C GLY A 505 118.92 33.53 -34.01
N SER A 506 118.34 32.34 -34.21
CA SER A 506 118.50 31.56 -35.44
C SER A 506 117.40 31.84 -36.48
N SER A 507 117.59 32.87 -37.31
CA SER A 507 116.62 33.29 -38.35
C SER A 507 116.31 32.18 -39.38
N SER A 508 117.30 31.34 -39.73
CA SER A 508 117.09 30.22 -40.66
C SER A 508 116.14 29.16 -40.10
N LYS A 509 116.26 28.81 -38.81
CA LYS A 509 115.38 27.84 -38.15
C LYS A 509 113.98 28.39 -37.94
N TYR A 510 113.88 29.67 -37.58
CA TYR A 510 112.60 30.36 -37.45
C TYR A 510 111.77 30.31 -38.74
N ASN A 511 112.37 30.69 -39.88
CA ASN A 511 111.66 30.69 -41.16
C ASN A 511 111.29 29.28 -41.62
N LYS A 512 112.09 28.27 -41.28
CA LYS A 512 111.77 26.86 -41.57
C LYS A 512 110.49 26.44 -40.85
N TYR A 513 110.42 26.55 -39.53
CA TYR A 513 109.24 26.14 -38.77
C TYR A 513 107.99 26.98 -39.12
N LEU A 514 108.17 28.25 -39.48
CA LEU A 514 107.05 29.09 -39.94
C LEU A 514 106.49 28.61 -41.29
N ASN A 515 107.33 28.07 -42.17
CA ASN A 515 106.89 27.49 -43.43
C ASN A 515 106.26 26.11 -43.22
N ASP A 516 106.82 25.29 -42.33
CA ASP A 516 106.25 23.98 -41.98
C ASP A 516 104.79 24.14 -41.45
N ILE A 517 104.53 25.15 -40.61
CA ILE A 517 103.17 25.49 -40.15
C ILE A 517 102.24 25.88 -41.31
N LYS A 518 102.73 26.62 -42.31
CA LYS A 518 101.93 27.02 -43.48
C LYS A 518 101.63 25.85 -44.40
N ASP A 519 102.58 24.93 -44.55
CA ASP A 519 102.39 23.74 -45.39
C ASP A 519 101.33 22.82 -44.77
N ILE A 520 101.29 22.71 -43.43
CA ILE A 520 100.19 22.03 -42.71
C ILE A 520 98.88 22.79 -42.91
N ALA A 521 98.87 24.13 -42.82
CA ALA A 521 97.66 24.94 -43.02
C ALA A 521 97.05 24.84 -44.44
N ASN A 522 97.91 24.68 -45.45
CA ASN A 522 97.50 24.54 -46.85
C ASN A 522 96.97 23.15 -47.19
N SER A 523 97.38 22.12 -46.42
CA SER A 523 96.96 20.73 -46.61
C SER A 523 95.80 20.30 -45.72
N GLY A 524 95.59 20.98 -44.58
CA GLY A 524 94.49 20.72 -43.65
C GLY A 524 93.14 21.32 -44.08
N ASP A 525 92.09 20.94 -43.35
CA ASP A 525 90.74 21.46 -43.53
C ASP A 525 90.60 22.93 -43.08
N ASP A 526 89.43 23.54 -43.29
CA ASP A 526 89.21 24.96 -42.98
C ASP A 526 89.41 25.28 -41.48
N TYR A 527 89.25 24.29 -40.59
CA TYR A 527 89.40 24.46 -39.15
C TYR A 527 90.87 24.36 -38.69
N VAL A 528 91.67 23.49 -39.31
CA VAL A 528 93.13 23.42 -39.13
C VAL A 528 93.81 24.66 -39.71
N ARG A 529 93.35 25.12 -40.88
CA ARG A 529 93.85 26.35 -41.52
C ARG A 529 93.63 27.59 -40.65
N SER A 530 92.42 27.77 -40.13
CA SER A 530 92.11 28.90 -39.23
C SER A 530 92.95 28.89 -37.95
N PHE A 531 93.26 27.70 -37.40
CA PHE A 531 94.09 27.58 -36.21
C PHE A 531 95.56 27.90 -36.49
N ALA A 532 96.10 27.39 -37.62
CA ALA A 532 97.47 27.66 -38.04
C ALA A 532 97.72 29.16 -38.30
N GLU A 533 96.77 29.86 -38.91
CA GLU A 533 96.86 31.31 -39.16
C GLU A 533 96.91 32.13 -37.85
N GLU A 534 96.14 31.74 -36.84
CA GLU A 534 96.13 32.39 -35.53
C GLU A 534 97.47 32.19 -34.81
N VAL A 535 98.01 30.96 -34.85
CA VAL A 535 99.31 30.62 -34.28
C VAL A 535 100.45 31.35 -34.99
N GLU A 536 100.47 31.40 -36.33
CA GLU A 536 101.46 32.13 -37.11
C GLU A 536 101.48 33.63 -36.74
N LYS A 537 100.28 34.22 -36.60
CA LYS A 537 100.12 35.62 -36.21
C LYS A 537 100.65 35.88 -34.79
N GLY A 538 100.42 34.95 -33.86
CA GLY A 538 100.98 34.98 -32.51
C GLY A 538 102.52 34.97 -32.53
N ILE A 539 103.11 34.02 -33.25
CA ILE A 539 104.57 33.87 -33.36
C ILE A 539 105.22 35.12 -33.96
N LYS A 540 104.66 35.68 -35.05
CA LYS A 540 105.19 36.92 -35.67
C LYS A 540 105.13 38.11 -34.73
N LYS A 541 104.07 38.20 -33.92
CA LYS A 541 103.93 39.26 -32.91
C LYS A 541 105.01 39.13 -31.83
N THR A 542 105.28 37.92 -31.36
CA THR A 542 106.36 37.63 -30.39
C THR A 542 107.75 37.93 -30.98
N ALA A 543 107.99 37.62 -32.26
CA ALA A 543 109.24 37.95 -32.94
C ALA A 543 109.51 39.46 -33.02
N GLN A 544 108.46 40.27 -33.17
CA GLN A 544 108.55 41.73 -33.23
C GLN A 544 108.68 42.39 -31.85
N SER A 545 108.07 41.82 -30.81
CA SER A 545 108.13 42.36 -29.44
C SER A 545 109.41 42.02 -28.68
N GLY A 546 110.10 40.93 -29.05
CA GLY A 546 111.29 40.45 -28.35
C GLY A 546 111.04 40.04 -26.88
N LYS A 547 109.78 39.88 -26.50
CA LYS A 547 109.27 39.43 -25.21
C LYS A 547 108.26 38.33 -25.41
#